data_AF-A0AA46Z1Q3-F1
#
_entry.id   AF-A0AA46Z1Q3-F1
#
_cell.length_a   1.000
_cell.length_b   1.000
_cell.length_c   1.000
_cell.angle_alpha   90.00
_cell.angle_beta   90.00
_cell.angle_gamma   90.00
#
_symmetry.space_group_name_H-M   'P 1'
#
loop_
_entity.id
_entity.type
_entity.pdbx_description
1 polymer ?
#
loop_
_entity_poly.entity_id
_entity_poly.type
_entity_poly.pdbx_seq_one_letter_code
_entity_poly.pdbx_strand_id
1 'polypeptide(L)'
;MKTLTYEKALLMFVQLKENPTPTIVHTDAEWEDILETIDWLFGDRIIPLKKMCCPFSLRIRVLCYLVYLGFDCKSLANVLSLSPSTIVKEKQRLKKVIGLSGTDNFDHYIRML
;
A
#
# COMPACT_ATOMS: atom_id res chain seq x y z
N MET A 1 0.64 8.47 -24.49
CA MET A 1 1.68 8.10 -23.49
C MET A 1 1.10 7.61 -22.18
N LYS A 2 0.15 8.31 -21.53
CA LYS A 2 -0.44 7.86 -20.25
C LYS A 2 -1.05 6.45 -20.27
N THR A 3 -1.67 6.02 -21.36
CA THR A 3 -2.31 4.69 -21.48
C THR A 3 -1.32 3.53 -21.32
N LEU A 4 -0.13 3.62 -21.94
CA LEU A 4 0.91 2.58 -21.79
C LEU A 4 1.45 2.50 -20.36
N THR A 5 1.53 3.63 -19.66
CA THR A 5 1.99 3.69 -18.27
C THR A 5 1.02 2.93 -17.35
N TYR A 6 -0.29 3.13 -17.50
CA TYR A 6 -1.30 2.42 -16.70
C TYR A 6 -1.35 0.91 -17.00
N GLU A 7 -1.12 0.49 -18.25
CA GLU A 7 -1.04 -0.95 -18.59
C GLU A 7 0.15 -1.64 -17.89
N LYS A 8 1.33 -1.00 -17.90
CA LYS A 8 2.51 -1.53 -17.19
C LYS A 8 2.28 -1.60 -15.69
N ALA A 9 1.75 -0.53 -15.09
CA ALA A 9 1.50 -0.46 -13.66
C ALA A 9 0.41 -1.45 -13.21
N LEU A 10 -0.62 -1.65 -14.03
CA LEU A 10 -1.64 -2.66 -13.80
C LEU A 10 -1.04 -4.07 -13.81
N LEU A 11 -0.18 -4.38 -14.78
CA LEU A 11 0.51 -5.67 -14.86
C LEU A 11 1.38 -5.91 -13.61
N MET A 12 2.17 -4.91 -13.19
CA MET A 12 2.97 -5.00 -11.97
C MET A 12 2.11 -5.22 -10.74
N PHE A 13 0.97 -4.51 -10.65
CA PHE A 13 0.02 -4.69 -9.55
C PHE A 13 -0.53 -6.13 -9.50
N VAL A 14 -0.94 -6.69 -10.64
CA VAL A 14 -1.41 -8.09 -10.72
C VAL A 14 -0.31 -9.06 -10.31
N GLN A 15 0.92 -8.88 -10.82
CA GLN A 15 2.06 -9.72 -10.45
C GLN A 15 2.35 -9.66 -8.94
N LEU A 16 2.25 -8.49 -8.31
CA LEU A 16 2.42 -8.34 -6.86
C LEU A 16 1.34 -9.10 -6.08
N LYS A 17 0.10 -9.15 -6.60
CA LYS A 17 -0.98 -9.92 -5.95
C LYS A 17 -0.75 -11.42 -6.04
N GLU A 18 -0.27 -11.90 -7.18
CA GLU A 18 -0.03 -13.32 -7.42
C GLU A 18 1.25 -13.81 -6.72
N ASN A 19 2.32 -13.02 -6.75
CA ASN A 19 3.61 -13.36 -6.16
C ASN A 19 4.28 -12.12 -5.53
N PRO A 20 4.06 -11.87 -4.23
CA PRO A 20 4.62 -10.72 -3.52
C PRO A 20 6.15 -10.82 -3.37
N THR A 21 6.89 -10.28 -4.35
CA THR A 21 8.38 -10.26 -4.39
C THR A 21 8.91 -8.84 -4.61
N PRO A 22 10.08 -8.48 -4.05
CA PRO A 22 10.67 -7.15 -4.22
C PRO A 22 11.22 -6.90 -5.63
N THR A 23 11.26 -7.93 -6.49
CA THR A 23 11.84 -7.84 -7.83
C THR A 23 10.86 -7.38 -8.91
N ILE A 24 9.61 -7.05 -8.57
CA ILE A 24 8.61 -6.58 -9.54
C ILE A 24 8.69 -5.06 -9.73
N VAL A 25 8.92 -4.31 -8.66
CA VAL A 25 8.93 -2.84 -8.67
C VAL A 25 10.28 -2.34 -8.21
N HIS A 26 10.95 -1.54 -9.04
CA HIS A 26 12.34 -1.16 -8.82
C HIS A 26 12.52 0.31 -8.44
N THR A 27 11.56 1.15 -8.79
CA THR A 27 11.68 2.61 -8.62
C THR A 27 10.49 3.21 -7.88
N ASP A 28 10.71 4.36 -7.27
CA ASP A 28 9.63 5.13 -6.63
C ASP A 28 8.60 5.62 -7.67
N ALA A 29 9.02 5.94 -8.90
CA ALA A 29 8.11 6.31 -9.99
C ALA A 29 7.15 5.16 -10.37
N GLU A 30 7.65 3.92 -10.44
CA GLU A 30 6.78 2.76 -10.68
C GLU A 30 5.79 2.53 -9.53
N TRP A 31 6.19 2.80 -8.28
CA TRP A 31 5.25 2.78 -7.17
C TRP A 31 4.18 3.86 -7.29
N GLU A 32 4.54 5.07 -7.70
CA GLU A 32 3.58 6.15 -7.95
C GLU A 32 2.58 5.77 -9.04
N ASP A 33 3.06 5.22 -10.17
CA ASP A 33 2.20 4.73 -11.25
C ASP A 33 1.24 3.63 -10.77
N ILE A 34 1.70 2.71 -9.90
CA ILE A 34 0.86 1.67 -9.30
C ILE A 34 -0.21 2.30 -8.39
N LEU A 35 0.16 3.25 -7.52
CA LEU A 35 -0.81 3.92 -6.64
C LEU A 35 -1.86 4.69 -7.44
N GLU A 36 -1.47 5.40 -8.50
CA GLU A 36 -2.41 6.07 -9.41
C GLU A 36 -3.33 5.07 -10.13
N THR A 37 -2.79 3.92 -10.54
CA THR A 37 -3.59 2.85 -11.17
C THR A 37 -4.62 2.31 -10.18
N ILE A 38 -4.23 2.07 -8.93
CA ILE A 38 -5.16 1.62 -7.89
C ILE A 38 -6.22 2.69 -7.62
N ASP A 39 -5.82 3.96 -7.52
CA ASP A 39 -6.76 5.08 -7.35
C ASP A 39 -7.82 5.09 -8.45
N TRP A 40 -7.41 4.88 -9.70
CA TRP A 40 -8.31 4.81 -10.85
C TRP A 40 -9.24 3.59 -10.81
N LEU A 41 -8.71 2.41 -10.46
CA LEU A 41 -9.49 1.15 -10.39
C LEU A 41 -10.56 1.18 -9.29
N PHE A 42 -10.25 1.75 -8.14
CA PHE A 42 -11.14 1.74 -6.98
C PHE A 42 -12.03 2.98 -6.89
N GLY A 43 -11.66 4.07 -7.58
CA GLY A 43 -12.43 5.30 -7.68
C GLY A 43 -12.75 5.88 -6.30
N ASP A 44 -14.01 6.27 -6.09
CA ASP A 44 -14.42 6.94 -4.85
C ASP A 44 -14.22 6.08 -3.59
N ARG A 45 -14.20 4.75 -3.73
CA ARG A 45 -14.02 3.82 -2.60
C ARG A 45 -12.67 3.97 -1.90
N ILE A 46 -11.64 4.43 -2.60
CA ILE A 46 -10.29 4.59 -2.02
C ILE A 46 -10.02 6.00 -1.48
N ILE A 47 -10.94 6.95 -1.69
CA ILE A 47 -10.78 8.35 -1.26
C ILE A 47 -10.48 8.46 0.24
N PRO A 48 -11.16 7.74 1.16
CA PRO A 48 -10.86 7.84 2.59
C PRO A 48 -9.42 7.43 2.92
N LEU A 49 -8.96 6.31 2.34
CA LEU A 49 -7.57 5.86 2.44
C LEU A 49 -6.59 6.91 1.90
N LYS A 50 -6.83 7.41 0.68
CA LYS A 50 -5.99 8.39 0.02
C LYS A 50 -5.84 9.67 0.83
N LYS A 51 -6.95 10.20 1.34
CA LYS A 51 -6.95 11.40 2.21
C LYS A 51 -6.15 11.18 3.48
N MET A 52 -6.35 10.03 4.14
CA MET A 52 -5.62 9.68 5.35
C MET A 52 -4.11 9.54 5.09
N CYS A 53 -3.75 8.97 3.94
CA CYS A 53 -2.36 8.69 3.59
C CYS A 53 -1.61 9.85 2.91
N CYS A 54 -2.32 10.86 2.42
CA CYS A 54 -1.76 12.03 1.73
C CYS A 54 -0.58 12.71 2.45
N PRO A 55 -0.58 12.89 3.79
CA PRO A 55 0.54 13.56 4.47
C PRO A 55 1.79 12.68 4.63
N PHE A 56 1.75 11.40 4.24
CA PHE A 56 2.86 10.48 4.45
C PHE A 56 3.77 10.31 3.24
N SER A 57 4.99 9.83 3.50
CA SER A 57 5.95 9.47 2.45
C SER A 57 5.41 8.38 1.53
N LEU A 58 5.94 8.29 0.31
CA LEU A 58 5.54 7.27 -0.67
C LEU A 58 5.56 5.85 -0.08
N ARG A 59 6.63 5.48 0.65
CA ARG A 59 6.74 4.14 1.27
C ARG A 59 5.61 3.82 2.23
N ILE A 60 5.16 4.81 3.02
CA ILE A 60 4.03 4.64 3.93
C ILE A 60 2.71 4.56 3.16
N ARG A 61 2.54 5.38 2.12
CA ARG A 61 1.37 5.29 1.23
C ARG A 61 1.27 3.88 0.61
N VAL A 62 2.37 3.35 0.08
CA VAL A 62 2.43 1.97 -0.45
C VAL A 62 2.05 0.95 0.62
N LEU A 63 2.61 1.03 1.83
CA LEU A 63 2.24 0.13 2.93
C LEU A 63 0.72 0.13 3.18
N CYS A 64 0.12 1.32 3.31
CA CYS A 64 -1.32 1.45 3.57
C CYS A 64 -2.18 0.91 2.42
N TYR A 65 -1.81 1.18 1.17
CA TYR A 65 -2.51 0.67 -0.02
C TYR A 65 -2.43 -0.87 -0.09
N LEU A 66 -1.26 -1.46 0.16
CA LEU A 66 -1.13 -2.91 0.16
C LEU A 66 -1.92 -3.55 1.33
N VAL A 67 -1.97 -2.91 2.50
CA VAL A 67 -2.81 -3.38 3.62
C VAL A 67 -4.30 -3.31 3.26
N TYR A 68 -4.75 -2.20 2.65
CA TYR A 68 -6.12 -2.02 2.15
C TYR A 68 -6.51 -3.13 1.19
N LEU A 69 -5.60 -3.48 0.29
CA LEU A 69 -5.78 -4.53 -0.70
C LEU A 69 -5.64 -5.95 -0.11
N GLY A 70 -5.40 -6.10 1.18
CA GLY A 70 -5.41 -7.39 1.87
C GLY A 70 -4.06 -8.12 1.94
N PHE A 71 -2.93 -7.47 1.62
CA PHE A 71 -1.62 -8.08 1.80
C PHE A 71 -1.36 -8.35 3.28
N ASP A 72 -0.91 -9.56 3.59
CA ASP A 72 -0.53 -9.95 4.95
C ASP A 72 0.87 -9.44 5.32
N CYS A 73 1.25 -9.58 6.60
CA CYS A 73 2.53 -9.07 7.10
C CYS A 73 3.74 -9.66 6.35
N LYS A 74 3.67 -10.94 5.97
CA LYS A 74 4.74 -11.63 5.23
C LYS A 74 4.90 -11.06 3.82
N SER A 75 3.79 -10.86 3.12
CA SER A 75 3.76 -10.32 1.77
C SER A 75 4.24 -8.87 1.75
N LEU A 76 3.82 -8.06 2.72
CA LEU A 76 4.29 -6.68 2.89
C LEU A 76 5.80 -6.63 3.14
N ALA A 77 6.30 -7.50 4.02
CA ALA A 77 7.73 -7.61 4.32
C ALA A 77 8.54 -7.93 3.05
N ASN A 78 8.08 -8.91 2.27
CA ASN A 78 8.72 -9.28 1.01
C ASN A 78 8.72 -8.15 0.00
N VAL A 79 7.54 -7.59 -0.34
CA VAL A 79 7.39 -6.57 -1.38
C VAL A 79 8.16 -5.30 -1.06
N LEU A 80 8.19 -4.91 0.22
CA LEU A 80 8.88 -3.69 0.66
C LEU A 80 10.37 -3.92 0.97
N SER A 81 10.87 -5.16 0.86
CA SER A 81 12.22 -5.55 1.30
C SER A 81 12.50 -5.17 2.76
N LEU A 82 11.53 -5.39 3.65
CA LEU A 82 11.61 -5.08 5.06
C LEU A 82 11.46 -6.35 5.91
N SER A 83 11.92 -6.30 7.15
CA SER A 83 11.61 -7.37 8.11
C SER A 83 10.14 -7.28 8.55
N PRO A 84 9.47 -8.41 8.89
CA PRO A 84 8.14 -8.38 9.48
C PRO A 84 8.06 -7.52 10.75
N SER A 85 9.14 -7.47 11.55
CA SER A 85 9.21 -6.62 12.74
C SER A 85 9.19 -5.13 12.41
N THR A 86 9.80 -4.73 11.30
CA THR A 86 9.76 -3.36 10.79
C THR A 86 8.35 -2.99 10.35
N ILE A 87 7.67 -3.90 9.63
CA ILE A 87 6.26 -3.71 9.24
C ILE A 87 5.37 -3.50 10.46
N VAL A 88 5.52 -4.33 11.50
CA VAL A 88 4.74 -4.18 12.75
C VAL A 88 5.01 -2.83 13.42
N LYS A 89 6.28 -2.42 13.51
CA LYS A 89 6.65 -1.11 14.09
C LYS A 89 6.04 0.06 13.32
N GLU A 90 6.09 0.03 11.99
CA GLU A 90 5.48 1.08 11.16
C GLU A 90 3.97 1.12 11.33
N LYS A 91 3.28 -0.04 11.34
CA LYS A 91 1.84 -0.11 11.59
C LYS A 91 1.48 0.48 12.96
N GLN A 92 2.24 0.16 14.01
CA GLN A 92 2.03 0.72 15.35
C GLN A 92 2.29 2.23 15.41
N ARG A 93 3.30 2.72 14.67
CA ARG A 93 3.57 4.16 14.56
C ARG A 93 2.42 4.87 13.85
N LEU A 94 1.94 4.34 12.73
CA LEU A 94 0.83 4.92 11.98
C LEU A 94 -0.44 4.94 12.80
N LYS A 95 -0.76 3.83 13.47
CA LYS A 95 -1.88 3.70 14.40
C LYS A 95 -1.93 4.85 15.41
N LYS A 96 -0.79 5.21 16.01
CA LYS A 96 -0.69 6.37 16.92
C LYS A 96 -0.93 7.70 16.22
N VAL A 97 -0.35 7.88 15.02
CA VAL A 97 -0.49 9.13 14.24
C VAL A 97 -1.94 9.37 13.83
N ILE A 98 -2.68 8.33 13.47
CA ILE A 98 -4.10 8.44 13.09
C ILE A 98 -5.06 8.35 14.27
N GLY A 99 -4.55 8.30 15.50
CA GLY A 99 -5.37 8.37 16.73
C GLY A 99 -6.14 7.10 17.07
N LEU A 100 -5.74 5.93 16.55
CA LEU A 100 -6.37 4.65 16.91
C LEU A 100 -5.96 4.20 18.32
N SER A 101 -6.91 3.64 19.05
CA SER A 101 -6.75 3.14 20.43
C SER A 101 -5.84 1.92 20.47
N GLY A 102 -5.21 1.64 21.62
CA GLY A 102 -4.29 0.50 21.78
C GLY A 102 -4.86 -0.87 21.38
N THR A 103 -6.17 -1.06 21.45
CA THR A 103 -6.88 -2.30 21.09
C THR A 103 -7.27 -2.42 19.62
N ASP A 104 -7.26 -1.32 18.86
CA ASP A 104 -7.69 -1.34 17.46
C ASP A 104 -6.74 -2.14 16.56
N ASN A 105 -7.28 -2.91 15.61
CA ASN A 105 -6.48 -3.59 14.62
C ASN A 105 -6.24 -2.66 13.41
N PHE A 106 -4.98 -2.29 13.17
CA PHE A 106 -4.61 -1.39 12.07
C PHE A 106 -5.05 -1.94 10.71
N ASP A 107 -4.78 -3.21 10.41
CA ASP A 107 -5.12 -3.81 9.12
C ASP A 107 -6.62 -3.84 8.88
N HIS A 108 -7.40 -4.17 9.93
CA HIS A 108 -8.86 -4.14 9.86
C HIS A 108 -9.38 -2.73 9.62
N TYR A 109 -8.89 -1.74 10.38
CA TYR A 109 -9.28 -0.34 10.20
C TYR A 109 -9.01 0.13 8.77
N ILE A 110 -7.79 -0.11 8.26
CA ILE A 110 -7.40 0.29 6.91
C ILE A 110 -8.30 -0.37 5.86
N ARG A 111 -8.64 -1.66 5.98
CA ARG A 111 -9.50 -2.37 5.03
C ARG A 111 -10.97 -1.94 5.07
N MET A 112 -11.38 -1.26 6.13
CA MET A 112 -12.75 -0.74 6.32
C MET A 112 -12.89 0.74 5.91
N LEU A 113 -11.79 1.41 5.56
CA LEU A 113 -11.82 2.75 4.98
C LEU A 113 -12.47 2.73 3.59
#